data_AF-A0A844B976-F1
#
_entry.id   AF-A0A844B976-F1
#
_cell.length_a   1.000
_cell.length_b   1.000
_cell.length_c   1.000
_cell.angle_alpha   90.00
_cell.angle_beta   90.00
_cell.angle_gamma   90.00
#
_symmetry.space_group_name_H-M   'P 1'
#
loop_
_entity.id
_entity.type
_entity.pdbx_description
1 polymer ?
#
loop_
_entity_poly.entity_id
_entity_poly.type
_entity_poly.pdbx_seq_one_letter_code
_entity_poly.pdbx_strand_id
1 'polypeptide(L)' 'MRLLLLCGVGVTLSACDVSGTHTLYRNSVLDSTARYHISTFDSSDGDKYNAENCQIAADLFQQQPGVRTRFWCEKGTFRK' A
#
# COMPACT_ATOMS: atom_id res chain seq x y z
N MET A 1 -2.14 54.28 14.14
CA MET A 1 -1.71 52.87 14.26
C MET A 1 -2.91 51.97 14.01
N ARG A 2 -3.19 51.56 12.77
CA ARG A 2 -4.21 50.55 12.46
C ARG A 2 -3.49 49.35 11.85
N LEU A 3 -3.41 48.28 12.62
CA LEU A 3 -2.75 47.04 12.25
C LEU A 3 -3.67 46.31 11.25
N LEU A 4 -3.25 46.24 9.97
CA LEU A 4 -3.91 45.43 8.96
C LEU A 4 -3.59 43.96 9.25
N LEU A 5 -4.57 43.20 9.77
CA LEU A 5 -4.49 41.74 9.83
C LEU A 5 -4.58 41.19 8.40
N LEU A 6 -3.48 40.62 7.90
CA LEU A 6 -3.50 39.72 6.76
C LEU A 6 -4.25 38.44 7.17
N CYS A 7 -5.46 38.24 6.65
CA CYS A 7 -6.11 36.93 6.61
C CYS A 7 -5.35 36.03 5.64
N GLY A 8 -4.35 35.32 6.14
CA GLY A 8 -3.75 34.20 5.42
C GLY A 8 -4.78 33.09 5.28
N VAL A 9 -5.41 32.98 4.11
CA VAL A 9 -6.25 31.85 3.75
C VAL A 9 -5.33 30.65 3.54
N GLY A 10 -5.21 29.81 4.58
CA GLY A 10 -4.53 28.52 4.49
C GLY A 10 -5.33 27.57 3.62
N VAL A 11 -4.91 27.39 2.37
CA VAL A 11 -5.42 26.32 1.51
C VAL A 11 -4.87 24.99 2.03
N THR A 12 -5.70 24.25 2.76
CA THR A 12 -5.40 22.86 3.11
C THR A 12 -5.66 22.00 1.89
N LEU A 13 -4.59 21.61 1.19
CA LEU A 13 -4.63 20.54 0.20
C LEU A 13 -4.90 19.23 0.95
N SER A 14 -6.17 18.86 1.09
CA SER A 14 -6.54 17.49 1.43
C SER A 14 -6.09 16.58 0.30
N ALA A 15 -5.01 15.83 0.52
CA ALA A 15 -4.66 14.73 -0.36
C ALA A 15 -5.82 13.73 -0.34
N CYS A 16 -6.58 13.67 -1.44
CA CYS A 16 -7.54 12.59 -1.65
C CYS A 16 -6.74 11.28 -1.62
N ASP A 17 -6.89 10.52 -0.54
CA ASP A 17 -6.24 9.22 -0.42
C ASP A 17 -6.84 8.32 -1.52
N VAL A 18 -6.04 8.08 -2.54
CA VAL A 18 -6.42 7.36 -3.76
C VAL A 18 -6.57 5.91 -3.38
N SER A 19 -7.71 5.53 -2.79
CA SER A 19 -8.04 4.20 -2.25
C SER A 19 -6.93 3.62 -1.37
N GLY A 20 -7.19 3.44 -0.08
CA GLY A 20 -6.25 2.79 0.86
C GLY A 20 -5.99 1.31 0.58
N THR A 21 -6.10 0.86 -0.67
CA THR A 21 -5.92 -0.51 -1.14
C THR A 21 -4.43 -0.85 -1.22
N HIS A 22 -4.07 -2.08 -0.86
CA HIS A 22 -2.71 -2.61 -1.01
C HIS A 22 -2.73 -3.93 -1.76
N THR A 23 -1.75 -4.17 -2.60
CA THR A 23 -1.64 -5.38 -3.40
C THR A 23 -0.41 -6.18 -3.01
N LEU A 24 -0.61 -7.48 -2.74
CA LEU A 24 0.45 -8.43 -2.49
C LEU A 24 0.91 -9.08 -3.79
N TYR A 25 2.22 -9.05 -4.00
CA TYR A 25 2.89 -9.68 -5.12
C TYR A 25 3.87 -10.75 -4.63
N ARG A 26 4.20 -11.67 -5.54
CA ARG A 26 5.41 -12.50 -5.45
C ARG A 26 6.18 -12.53 -6.76
N ASN A 27 7.45 -12.93 -6.72
CA ASN A 27 8.24 -13.19 -7.91
C ASN A 27 8.29 -14.67 -8.31
N SER A 28 8.99 -14.98 -9.39
CA SER A 28 9.30 -16.34 -9.78
C SER A 28 10.64 -16.78 -9.19
N VAL A 29 10.78 -18.07 -8.89
CA VAL A 29 12.09 -18.67 -8.58
C VAL A 29 12.99 -18.75 -9.83
N LEU A 30 12.40 -18.69 -11.03
CA LEU A 30 13.12 -18.73 -12.31
C LEU A 30 13.39 -17.32 -12.86
N ASP A 31 12.67 -16.32 -12.37
CA ASP A 31 12.76 -14.93 -12.81
C ASP A 31 12.39 -14.01 -11.64
N SER A 32 13.42 -13.38 -11.06
CA SER A 32 13.24 -12.48 -9.92
C SER A 32 12.51 -11.19 -10.26
N THR A 33 12.40 -10.84 -11.56
CA THR A 33 11.72 -9.64 -12.05
C THR A 33 10.23 -9.87 -12.33
N ALA A 34 9.82 -11.13 -12.46
CA ALA A 34 8.41 -11.49 -12.61
C ALA A 34 7.59 -10.95 -11.43
N ARG A 35 6.37 -10.47 -11.72
CA ARG A 35 5.44 -9.94 -10.72
C ARG A 35 4.12 -10.68 -10.85
N TYR A 36 3.85 -11.60 -9.94
CA TYR A 36 2.59 -12.33 -9.86
C TYR A 36 1.71 -11.74 -8.78
N HIS A 37 0.50 -11.34 -9.17
CA HIS A 37 -0.55 -10.92 -8.24
C HIS A 37 -1.00 -12.10 -7.37
N ILE A 38 -1.07 -11.88 -6.05
CA ILE A 38 -1.52 -12.88 -5.08
C ILE A 38 -2.86 -12.47 -4.47
N SER A 39 -2.95 -11.24 -3.97
CA SER A 39 -4.17 -10.72 -3.36
C SER A 39 -4.18 -9.19 -3.34
N THR A 40 -5.37 -8.63 -3.13
CA THR A 40 -5.62 -7.20 -2.95
C THR A 40 -6.36 -7.01 -1.63
N PHE A 41 -5.88 -6.10 -0.79
CA PHE A 41 -6.40 -5.75 0.53
C PHE A 41 -7.14 -4.42 0.40
N ASP A 42 -8.47 -4.47 0.45
CA ASP A 42 -9.36 -3.34 0.16
C ASP A 42 -10.53 -3.30 1.15
N SER A 43 -10.24 -3.30 2.46
CA SER A 43 -11.23 -3.12 3.51
C SER A 43 -11.67 -1.65 3.62
N SER A 44 -12.90 -1.45 4.09
CA SER A 44 -13.42 -0.14 4.54
C SER A 44 -12.71 0.41 5.79
N ASP A 45 -11.88 -0.40 6.46
CA ASP A 45 -11.13 0.00 7.66
C ASP A 45 -9.93 0.93 7.37
N GLY A 46 -9.64 1.18 6.09
CA GLY A 46 -8.71 2.23 5.64
C GLY A 46 -7.28 1.75 5.34
N ASP A 47 -6.47 2.70 4.86
CA ASP A 47 -5.11 2.47 4.32
C ASP A 47 -4.19 1.72 5.28
N LYS A 48 -4.14 2.16 6.54
CA LYS A 48 -3.28 1.53 7.56
C LYS A 48 -3.66 0.07 7.79
N TYR A 49 -4.95 -0.22 7.92
CA TYR A 49 -5.43 -1.59 8.13
C TYR A 49 -5.08 -2.48 6.94
N ASN A 50 -5.28 -1.99 5.72
CA ASN A 50 -4.97 -2.73 4.50
C ASN A 50 -3.47 -2.94 4.32
N ALA A 51 -2.64 -1.93 4.61
CA ALA A 51 -1.18 -2.03 4.59
C ALA A 51 -0.67 -3.08 5.59
N GLU A 52 -1.15 -3.00 6.84
CA GLU A 52 -0.76 -3.92 7.92
C GLU A 52 -1.14 -5.37 7.57
N ASN A 53 -2.38 -5.60 7.13
CA ASN A 53 -2.82 -6.94 6.76
C ASN A 53 -2.10 -7.49 5.53
N CYS A 54 -1.78 -6.62 4.55
CA CYS A 54 -0.94 -7.01 3.42
C CYS A 54 0.43 -7.49 3.91
N GLN A 55 1.08 -6.71 4.77
CA GLN A 55 2.43 -7.05 5.26
C GLN A 55 2.42 -8.33 6.10
N ILE A 56 1.43 -8.50 6.98
CA ILE A 56 1.26 -9.75 7.75
C ILE A 56 1.16 -10.95 6.82
N ALA A 57 0.35 -10.86 5.75
CA ALA A 57 0.22 -11.94 4.78
C ALA A 57 1.54 -12.21 4.03
N ALA A 58 2.24 -11.14 3.61
CA ALA A 58 3.56 -11.26 2.96
C ALA A 58 4.55 -12.00 3.86
N ASP A 59 4.62 -11.63 5.14
CA ASP A 59 5.53 -12.22 6.12
C ASP A 59 5.18 -13.68 6.41
N LEU A 60 3.88 -13.99 6.57
CA LEU A 60 3.41 -15.36 6.77
C LEU A 60 3.77 -16.27 5.60
N PHE A 61 3.62 -15.79 4.36
CA PHE A 61 4.02 -16.57 3.18
C PHE A 61 5.55 -16.69 3.07
N GLN A 62 6.28 -15.61 3.35
CA GLN A 62 7.73 -15.61 3.28
C GLN A 62 8.37 -16.60 4.27
N GLN A 63 7.75 -16.80 5.43
CA GLN A 63 8.25 -17.65 6.51
C GLN A 63 7.95 -19.14 6.34
N GLN A 64 7.19 -19.55 5.30
CA GLN A 64 6.89 -20.96 5.10
C GLN A 64 8.16 -21.76 4.73
N PRO A 65 8.33 -22.98 5.26
CA PRO A 65 9.48 -23.82 4.92
C PRO A 65 9.63 -24.04 3.41
N GLY A 66 10.83 -23.78 2.88
CA GLY A 66 11.16 -24.00 1.48
C GLY A 66 10.74 -22.89 0.51
N VAL A 67 10.14 -21.80 0.99
CA VAL A 67 9.85 -20.63 0.16
C VAL A 67 11.14 -19.93 -0.23
N ARG A 68 11.35 -19.79 -1.55
CA ARG A 68 12.50 -19.09 -2.16
C ARG A 68 12.11 -17.84 -2.95
N THR A 69 10.81 -17.62 -3.12
CA THR A 69 10.29 -16.40 -3.74
C THR A 69 10.26 -15.26 -2.73
N ARG A 70 10.31 -14.02 -3.23
CA ARG A 70 10.06 -12.81 -2.46
C ARG A 70 8.56 -12.49 -2.48
N PHE A 71 7.99 -12.18 -1.34
CA PHE A 71 6.67 -11.56 -1.21
C PHE A 71 6.82 -10.10 -0.82
N TRP A 72 5.97 -9.21 -1.37
CA TRP A 72 5.97 -7.79 -1.00
C TRP A 72 4.64 -7.12 -1.29
N CYS A 73 4.36 -6.06 -0.54
CA CYS A 73 3.18 -5.23 -0.70
C CYS A 73 3.49 -3.95 -1.47
N GLU A 74 2.53 -3.51 -2.27
CA GLU A 74 2.55 -2.19 -2.91
C GLU A 74 1.19 -1.51 -2.72
N LYS A 75 1.22 -0.20 -2.47
CA LYS A 75 0.00 0.61 -2.42
C LYS A 75 -0.64 0.66 -3.81
N GLY A 76 -1.96 0.49 -3.86
CA GLY A 76 -2.78 0.54 -5.05
C GLY A 76 -3.42 -0.80 -5.42
N THR A 77 -4.43 -0.73 -6.28
CA THR A 77 -5.18 -1.89 -6.80
C THR A 77 -4.47 -2.53 -7.99
N PHE A 78 -4.41 -3.86 -8.02
CA PHE A 78 -3.97 -4.62 -9.19
C PHE A 78 -4.77 -4.28 -10.47
N ARG A 79 -4.08 -4.19 -11.61
CA ARG A 79 -4.67 -4.01 -12.95
C ARG A 79 -4.18 -5.12 -13.87
N LYS A 80 -5.10 -5.71 -14.63
CA LYS A 80 -4.84 -6.80 -15.60
C LYS A 80 -4.33 -6.27 -16.93
#